data_AF-A0A3P6BXZ1-F1
#
_entry.id   AF-A0A3P6BXZ1-F1
#
_cell.length_a   1.000
_cell.length_b   1.000
_cell.length_c   1.000
_cell.angle_alpha   90.00
_cell.angle_beta   90.00
_cell.angle_gamma   90.00
#
_symmetry.space_group_name_H-M   'P 1'
#
loop_
_entity.id
_entity.type
_entity.pdbx_description
1 polymer ?
#
loop_
_entity_poly.entity_id
_entity_poly.type
_entity_poly.pdbx_seq_one_letter_code
_entity_poly.pdbx_strand_id
1 'polypeptide(L)' 'MRDAVTSRTLKRLVAQATISSIWTERNRRLHDGETRSPVAIFKILDRFIRDTILGKRKLKPFIPLMQQWLRFE' A
#
# COMPACT_ATOMS: atom_id res chain seq x y z
N MET A 1 0.34 13.98 -19.40
CA MET A 1 -0.83 13.10 -19.28
C MET A 1 -1.32 13.09 -17.84
N ARG A 2 -2.56 13.52 -17.59
CA ARG A 2 -3.20 13.39 -16.27
C ARG A 2 -3.86 12.01 -16.28
N ASP A 3 -3.27 11.03 -15.61
CA ASP A 3 -3.91 9.71 -15.46
C ASP A 3 -5.22 9.90 -14.69
N ALA A 4 -6.34 9.95 -15.40
CA ALA A 4 -7.67 10.13 -14.82
C ALA A 4 -8.15 8.86 -14.09
N VAL A 5 -7.48 7.73 -14.30
CA VAL A 5 -7.91 6.40 -13.83
C VAL A 5 -7.62 6.18 -12.34
N THR A 6 -6.50 6.71 -11.83
CA THR A 6 -6.02 6.45 -10.46
C THR A 6 -5.58 7.74 -9.79
N SER A 7 -6.16 8.05 -8.61
CA SER A 7 -5.83 9.26 -7.86
C SER A 7 -4.33 9.37 -7.54
N ARG A 8 -3.78 10.58 -7.66
CA ARG A 8 -2.38 10.88 -7.26
C ARG A 8 -2.12 10.50 -5.81
N THR A 9 -3.12 10.64 -4.93
CA THR A 9 -3.02 10.26 -3.52
C THR A 9 -2.82 8.76 -3.37
N LEU A 10 -3.58 7.95 -4.12
CA LEU A 10 -3.45 6.49 -4.09
C LEU A 10 -2.07 6.06 -4.59
N LYS A 11 -1.60 6.61 -5.73
CA LYS A 11 -0.26 6.31 -6.25
C LYS A 11 0.84 6.59 -5.23
N ARG A 12 0.76 7.73 -4.54
CA ARG A 12 1.73 8.11 -3.50
C ARG A 12 1.66 7.19 -2.29
N LEU A 13 0.45 6.87 -1.83
CA LEU A 13 0.23 5.94 -0.72
C LEU A 13 0.84 4.57 -1.03
N VAL A 14 0.52 4.00 -2.18
CA VAL A 14 1.01 2.69 -2.63
C VAL A 14 2.53 2.71 -2.79
N ALA A 15 3.10 3.74 -3.41
CA ALA A 15 4.55 3.88 -3.58
C ALA A 15 5.27 3.94 -2.21
N GLN A 16 4.77 4.75 -1.28
CA GLN A 16 5.32 4.83 0.07
C GLN A 16 5.23 3.48 0.79
N ALA A 17 4.05 2.85 0.80
CA ALA A 17 3.84 1.54 1.43
C ALA A 17 4.79 0.48 0.87
N THR A 18 4.95 0.44 -0.45
CA THR A 18 5.81 -0.52 -1.16
C THR A 18 7.27 -0.33 -0.81
N ILE A 19 7.78 0.91 -0.90
CA ILE A 19 9.17 1.24 -0.58
C ILE A 19 9.46 0.90 0.89
N SER A 20 8.59 1.32 1.82
CA SER A 20 8.75 1.00 3.23
C SER A 20 8.74 -0.50 3.49
N SER A 21 7.85 -1.26 2.87
CA SER A 21 7.77 -2.71 3.07
C SER A 21 9.00 -3.44 2.54
N ILE A 22 9.53 -3.04 1.38
CA ILE A 22 10.78 -3.61 0.83
C ILE A 22 11.96 -3.30 1.74
N TRP A 23 12.06 -2.05 2.21
CA TRP A 23 13.12 -1.64 3.14
C TRP A 23 13.03 -2.40 4.46
N THR A 24 11.84 -2.54 5.04
CA THR A 24 11.61 -3.33 6.26
C THR A 24 11.97 -4.80 6.07
N GLU A 25 11.56 -5.41 4.96
CA GLU A 25 11.91 -6.79 4.63
C GLU A 25 13.43 -6.96 4.51
N ARG A 26 14.11 -6.05 3.80
CA ARG A 26 15.57 -6.07 3.66
C ARG A 26 16.28 -5.96 5.01
N ASN A 27 15.79 -5.12 5.91
CA ASN A 27 16.36 -5.01 7.25
C ASN A 27 16.05 -6.23 8.12
N ARG A 28 14.86 -6.80 8.02
CA ARG A 28 14.50 -8.03 8.73
C ARG A 28 15.40 -9.20 8.33
N ARG A 29 15.71 -9.33 7.03
CA ARG A 29 16.69 -10.31 6.55
C ARG A 29 18.09 -10.09 7.12
N LEU A 30 18.50 -8.84 7.25
CA LEU A 30 19.82 -8.48 7.77
C LEU A 30 19.96 -8.73 9.28
N HIS A 31 18.90 -8.47 10.05
CA HIS A 31 18.95 -8.52 11.52
C HIS A 31 18.38 -9.80 12.14
N ASP A 32 17.30 -10.34 11.57
CA ASP A 32 16.57 -11.49 12.13
C ASP A 32 16.88 -12.79 11.38
N GLY A 33 17.54 -12.71 10.21
CA GLY A 33 17.78 -13.86 9.33
C GLY A 33 16.52 -14.44 8.68
N GLU A 34 15.35 -13.89 9.00
CA GLU A 34 14.06 -14.34 8.49
C GLU A 34 13.74 -13.68 7.14
N THR A 35 13.20 -14.47 6.22
CA THR A 35 12.68 -14.00 4.94
C THR A 35 11.17 -14.23 4.91
N ARG A 36 10.42 -13.24 4.44
CA ARG A 36 9.00 -13.43 4.13
C ARG A 36 8.86 -13.85 2.68
N SER A 37 7.88 -14.72 2.43
CA SER A 37 7.49 -15.01 1.05
C SER A 37 6.92 -13.75 0.39
N PRO A 38 7.08 -13.59 -0.94
CA PRO A 38 6.48 -12.47 -1.66
C PRO A 38 4.98 -12.33 -1.40
N VAL A 39 4.27 -13.46 -1.31
CA VAL A 39 2.82 -13.49 -1.00
C VAL A 39 2.52 -12.89 0.37
N ALA A 40 3.33 -13.17 1.39
CA ALA A 40 3.16 -12.58 2.72
C ALA A 40 3.38 -11.06 2.68
N ILE A 41 4.37 -10.58 1.93
CA ILE A 41 4.63 -9.14 1.75
C ILE A 41 3.45 -8.46 1.04
N PHE A 42 2.90 -9.07 -0.02
CA PHE A 42 1.72 -8.54 -0.71
C PHE A 42 0.50 -8.46 0.21
N LYS A 43 0.25 -9.47 1.04
CA LYS A 43 -0.85 -9.44 2.04
C LYS A 43 -0.67 -8.33 3.07
N ILE A 44 0.57 -8.10 3.54
CA ILE A 44 0.87 -7.01 4.46
C ILE A 44 0.64 -5.65 3.79
N LEU A 45 1.10 -5.49 2.55
CA LEU A 45 0.91 -4.27 1.76
C LEU A 45 -0.57 -3.97 1.53
N ASP A 46 -1.33 -4.95 1.06
CA ASP A 46 -2.77 -4.80 0.82
C ASP A 46 -3.51 -4.37 2.09
N ARG A 47 -3.28 -5.07 3.20
CA ARG A 47 -3.85 -4.72 4.50
C ARG A 47 -3.46 -3.30 4.92
N PHE A 48 -2.18 -2.94 4.82
CA PHE A 48 -1.71 -1.60 5.20
C PHE A 48 -2.39 -0.48 4.39
N ILE A 49 -2.55 -0.69 3.08
CA ILE A 49 -3.20 0.27 2.18
C ILE A 49 -4.67 0.42 2.53
N ARG A 50 -5.39 -0.69 2.74
CA ARG A 50 -6.79 -0.70 3.18
C ARG A 50 -6.97 -0.01 4.52
N ASP A 51 -6.17 -0.36 5.52
CA ASP A 51 -6.23 0.21 6.87
C ASP A 51 -5.98 1.73 6.82
N THR A 52 -5.01 2.17 6.02
CA THR A 52 -4.72 3.61 5.85
C THR A 52 -5.88 4.35 5.17
N ILE A 53 -6.49 3.76 4.16
CA ILE A 53 -7.66 4.34 3.48
C ILE A 53 -8.85 4.43 4.45
N LEU A 54 -9.14 3.34 5.18
CA LEU A 54 -10.24 3.29 6.14
C LEU A 54 -10.06 4.27 7.29
N GLY A 55 -8.85 4.36 7.85
CA GLY A 55 -8.53 5.31 8.92
C GLY A 55 -8.71 6.77 8.50
N LYS A 56 -8.56 7.07 7.20
CA LYS A 56 -8.71 8.42 6.65
C LYS A 56 -10.00 8.61 5.84
N ARG A 57 -10.95 7.67 5.89
CA ARG A 57 -12.15 7.66 5.02
C ARG A 57 -13.01 8.94 5.09
N LYS A 58 -12.96 9.67 6.21
CA LYS A 58 -13.70 10.93 6.41
C LYS A 58 -13.10 12.10 5.63
N LEU A 59 -11.84 12.00 5.18
CA LEU A 59 -11.17 13.03 4.40
C LEU A 59 -11.61 12.93 2.93
N LYS A 60 -12.06 14.04 2.35
CA LYS A 60 -12.49 14.13 0.93
C LYS A 60 -11.59 13.37 -0.07
N PRO A 61 -10.24 13.47 -0.03
CA PRO A 61 -9.41 12.76 -0.99
C PRO A 61 -9.34 11.24 -0.78
N PHE A 62 -9.78 10.71 0.36
CA PHE A 62 -9.73 9.29 0.73
C PHE A 62 -11.03 8.53 0.43
N ILE A 63 -12.16 9.22 0.33
CA ILE A 63 -13.48 8.63 0.03
C ILE A 63 -13.45 7.71 -1.20
N PRO A 64 -12.92 8.12 -2.38
CA PRO A 64 -12.96 7.25 -3.56
C PRO A 64 -11.83 6.20 -3.58
N LEU A 65 -10.86 6.27 -2.66
CA LEU A 65 -9.63 5.49 -2.81
C LEU A 65 -9.83 4.00 -2.60
N MET A 66 -10.76 3.59 -1.73
CA MET A 66 -11.05 2.16 -1.53
C MET A 66 -11.63 1.56 -2.81
N GLN A 67 -12.58 2.23 -3.44
CA GLN A 67 -13.14 1.78 -4.72
C GLN A 67 -12.07 1.72 -5.83
N GLN A 68 -11.16 2.69 -5.86
CA GLN A 68 -10.04 2.67 -6.79
C GLN A 68 -9.04 1.53 -6.52
N TRP A 69 -8.83 1.17 -5.26
CA TRP A 69 -7.95 0.08 -4.85
C TRP A 69 -8.50 -1.29 -5.26
N LEU A 70 -9.80 -1.52 -5.04
CA LEU A 70 -10.48 -2.79 -5.33
C LEU A 70 -10.85 -2.98 -6.81
N ARG A 71 -10.53 -2.04 -7.68
CA ARG A 71 -11.00 -2.04 -9.08
C ARG A 71 -10.47 -3.22 -9.90
N PHE A 72 -9.30 -3.74 -9.56
CA PHE A 72 -8.60 -4.78 -10.33
C PHE A 72 -8.29 -6.01 -9.48
N GLU A 73 -8.98 -6.18 -8.35
CA GLU A 73 -8.98 -7.46 -7.62
C GLU A 73 -9.82 -8.52 -8.32
#